data_AF-A0A662YY61-F1
#
_entry.id   AF-A0A662YY61-F1
#
_cell.length_a   1.000
_cell.length_b   1.000
_cell.length_c   1.000
_cell.angle_alpha   90.00
_cell.angle_beta   90.00
_cell.angle_gamma   90.00
#
_symmetry.space_group_name_H-M   'P 1'
#
loop_
_entity.id
_entity.type
_entity.pdbx_description
1 polymer ?
#
loop_
_entity_poly.entity_id
_entity_poly.type
_entity_poly.pdbx_seq_one_letter_code
_entity_poly.pdbx_strand_id
1 'polypeptide(L)'
;MYSLMDFQGKHPGDLFNFFHTTGLKDSMPNLYALTCLVLTIPVYVSSVERYFSTVTRINSYSRNTTGQDRMSSLVIISIESELLQLKLKDKFHCDVVDHCEERTQDDFV
;
A
#
# COMPACT_ATOMS: atom_id res chain seq x y z
N MET A 1 33.04 -21.93 -5.31
CA MET A 1 32.13 -22.67 -4.40
C MET A 1 31.92 -21.77 -3.19
N TYR A 2 30.73 -21.22 -3.00
CA TYR A 2 30.44 -20.34 -1.85
C TYR A 2 30.27 -21.18 -0.59
N SER A 3 30.88 -20.74 0.51
CA SER A 3 30.77 -21.39 1.82
C SER A 3 29.59 -20.80 2.59
N LEU A 4 28.96 -21.60 3.46
CA LEU A 4 27.92 -21.10 4.37
C LEU A 4 28.43 -19.96 5.27
N MET A 5 29.74 -19.93 5.52
CA MET A 5 30.42 -18.85 6.24
C MET A 5 30.33 -17.50 5.52
N ASP A 6 30.17 -17.49 4.20
CA ASP A 6 29.98 -16.26 3.43
C ASP A 6 28.64 -15.58 3.74
N PHE A 7 27.69 -16.31 4.35
CA PHE A 7 26.35 -15.84 4.67
C PHE A 7 26.09 -15.70 6.18
N GLN A 8 26.93 -16.31 7.02
CA GLN A 8 26.72 -16.36 8.47
C GLN A 8 27.01 -15.00 9.13
N GLY A 9 26.01 -14.41 9.80
CA GLY A 9 26.17 -13.20 10.61
C GLY A 9 26.09 -11.87 9.85
N LYS A 10 25.80 -11.87 8.55
CA LYS A 10 25.59 -10.64 7.77
C LYS A 10 24.17 -10.11 7.96
N HIS A 11 24.01 -8.79 8.05
CA HIS A 11 22.69 -8.18 8.11
C HIS A 11 21.95 -8.42 6.78
N PRO A 12 20.61 -8.63 6.77
CA PRO A 12 19.86 -8.89 5.55
C PRO A 12 20.05 -7.83 4.45
N GLY A 13 20.29 -6.57 4.84
CA GLY A 13 20.60 -5.48 3.90
C GLY A 13 21.98 -5.61 3.24
N ASP A 14 23.01 -6.02 4.00
CA ASP A 14 24.36 -6.23 3.45
C ASP A 14 24.37 -7.41 2.48
N LEU A 15 23.56 -8.42 2.79
CA LEU A 15 23.38 -9.58 1.95
C LEU A 15 22.69 -9.20 0.62
N PHE A 16 21.71 -8.30 0.62
CA PHE A 16 21.09 -7.79 -0.61
C PHE A 16 22.11 -7.06 -1.52
N ASN A 17 22.99 -6.25 -0.94
CA ASN A 17 24.07 -5.60 -1.70
C ASN A 17 25.10 -6.61 -2.23
N PHE A 18 25.40 -7.65 -1.45
CA PHE A 18 26.24 -8.77 -1.88
C PHE A 18 25.65 -9.50 -3.08
N PHE A 19 24.34 -9.75 -3.10
CA PHE A 19 23.66 -10.36 -4.26
C PHE A 19 23.75 -9.50 -5.53
N HIS A 20 23.70 -8.18 -5.38
CA HIS A 20 23.79 -7.26 -6.51
C HIS A 20 25.22 -7.16 -7.08
N THR A 21 26.22 -7.11 -6.20
CA THR A 21 27.65 -7.00 -6.58
C THR A 21 28.23 -8.29 -7.16
N THR A 22 27.73 -9.46 -6.74
CA THR A 22 28.25 -10.76 -7.17
C THR A 22 27.48 -11.41 -8.32
N GLY A 23 26.38 -10.80 -8.78
CA GLY A 23 25.54 -11.37 -9.85
C GLY A 23 24.86 -12.70 -9.44
N LEU A 24 24.82 -13.01 -8.15
CA LEU A 24 24.36 -14.30 -7.62
C LEU A 24 22.84 -14.51 -7.72
N LYS A 25 22.11 -13.48 -8.17
CA LYS A 25 20.68 -13.51 -8.50
C LYS A 25 20.38 -14.62 -9.53
N ASP A 26 21.19 -14.74 -10.58
CA ASP A 26 20.94 -15.71 -11.66
C ASP A 26 21.41 -17.11 -11.30
N SER A 27 22.46 -17.22 -10.46
CA SER A 27 22.98 -18.51 -10.01
C SER A 27 22.14 -19.14 -8.89
N MET A 28 21.50 -18.33 -8.03
CA MET A 28 20.76 -18.80 -6.85
C MET A 28 19.47 -17.97 -6.62
N PRO A 29 18.46 -18.11 -7.48
CA PRO A 29 17.23 -17.31 -7.42
C PRO A 29 16.45 -17.53 -6.10
N ASN A 30 16.46 -18.75 -5.57
CA ASN A 30 15.75 -19.09 -4.32
C ASN A 30 16.35 -18.37 -3.10
N LEU A 31 17.67 -18.24 -3.04
CA LEU A 31 18.36 -17.57 -1.93
C LEU A 31 18.16 -16.05 -1.98
N TYR A 32 18.15 -15.48 -3.19
CA TYR A 32 17.79 -14.09 -3.41
C TYR A 32 16.35 -13.81 -2.96
N ALA A 33 15.39 -14.65 -3.37
CA ALA A 33 13.98 -14.51 -2.97
C ALA A 33 13.80 -14.60 -1.44
N LEU A 34 14.50 -15.51 -0.77
CA LEU A 34 14.47 -15.62 0.69
C LEU A 34 14.99 -14.35 1.38
N THR A 35 16.08 -13.78 0.86
CA THR A 35 16.67 -12.54 1.40
C THR A 35 15.72 -11.36 1.22
N CYS A 36 15.09 -11.24 0.05
CA CYS A 36 14.05 -10.24 -0.18
C CYS A 36 12.88 -10.42 0.80
N LEU A 37 12.41 -11.65 1.01
CA LEU A 37 11.31 -11.94 1.93
C LEU A 37 11.66 -11.56 3.36
N VAL A 38 12.86 -11.91 3.86
CA VAL A 38 13.33 -11.53 5.20
C VAL A 38 13.43 -10.02 5.36
N LEU A 39 13.82 -9.28 4.31
CA LEU A 39 13.88 -7.82 4.34
C LEU A 39 12.49 -7.16 4.26
N THR A 40 11.58 -7.74 3.48
CA THR A 40 10.22 -7.21 3.27
C THR A 40 9.29 -7.48 4.44
N ILE A 41 9.41 -8.63 5.13
CA ILE A 41 8.54 -8.97 6.27
C ILE A 41 8.48 -7.88 7.33
N PRO A 42 9.58 -7.36 7.91
CA PRO A 42 9.50 -6.35 8.97
C PRO A 42 8.87 -5.05 8.47
N VAL A 43 9.14 -4.67 7.22
CA VAL A 43 8.55 -3.48 6.59
C VAL A 43 7.04 -3.67 6.38
N TYR A 44 6.62 -4.84 5.90
CA TYR A 44 5.22 -5.18 5.68
C TYR A 44 4.44 -5.26 7.00
N VAL A 45 4.99 -5.95 8.01
CA VAL A 45 4.38 -6.07 9.33
C VAL A 45 4.16 -4.69 9.95
N SER A 46 5.17 -3.82 9.92
CA SER A 46 5.04 -2.44 10.42
C SER A 46 3.94 -1.64 9.70
N SER A 47 3.83 -1.81 8.38
CA SER A 47 2.81 -1.16 7.57
C SER A 47 1.40 -1.66 7.94
N VAL A 48 1.21 -2.97 8.01
CA VAL A 48 -0.06 -3.60 8.39
C VAL A 48 -0.48 -3.22 9.81
N GLU A 49 0.45 -3.23 10.77
CA GLU A 49 0.20 -2.78 12.14
C GLU A 49 -0.26 -1.33 12.18
N ARG A 50 0.38 -0.44 11.41
CA ARG A 50 -0.03 0.97 11.28
C ARG A 50 -1.44 1.10 10.69
N TYR A 51 -1.76 0.35 9.64
CA TYR A 51 -3.10 0.36 9.04
C TYR A 51 -4.15 -0.13 10.03
N PHE A 52 -3.92 -1.27 10.68
CA PHE A 52 -4.84 -1.85 11.66
C PHE A 52 -5.05 -0.93 12.86
N SER A 53 -3.97 -0.33 13.37
CA SER A 53 -4.02 0.66 14.44
C SER A 53 -4.85 1.89 14.05
N THR A 54 -4.64 2.40 12.83
CA THR A 54 -5.38 3.57 12.32
C THR A 54 -6.87 3.28 12.20
N VAL A 55 -7.24 2.13 11.61
CA VAL A 55 -8.64 1.70 11.45
C VAL A 55 -9.32 1.49 12.80
N THR A 56 -8.63 0.83 13.74
CA THR A 56 -9.11 0.64 15.11
C THR A 56 -9.36 1.98 15.79
N ARG A 57 -8.45 2.94 15.63
CA ARG A 57 -8.59 4.29 16.21
C ARG A 57 -9.77 5.06 15.62
N ILE A 58 -10.00 4.97 14.31
CA ILE A 58 -11.17 5.56 13.63
C ILE A 58 -12.45 4.95 14.19
N ASN A 59 -12.48 3.64 14.40
CA ASN A 59 -13.65 2.95 14.96
C ASN A 59 -13.96 3.42 16.39
N SER A 60 -12.94 3.51 17.26
CA SER A 60 -13.09 4.03 18.62
C SER A 60 -13.59 5.48 18.65
N TYR A 61 -13.10 6.33 17.73
CA TYR A 61 -13.56 7.73 17.61
C TYR A 61 -15.01 7.82 17.11
N SER A 62 -15.42 6.93 16.20
CA SER A 62 -16.76 6.94 15.62
C SER A 62 -17.85 6.39 16.56
N ARG A 63 -17.51 5.85 17.74
CA ARG A 63 -18.45 5.30 18.73
C ARG A 63 -19.42 4.23 18.20
N ASN A 64 -19.19 3.73 16.99
CA ASN A 64 -20.05 2.77 16.34
C ASN A 64 -19.49 1.38 16.62
N THR A 65 -20.30 0.50 17.21
CA THR A 65 -20.06 -0.94 17.09
C THR A 65 -20.44 -1.36 15.67
N THR A 66 -19.70 -0.86 14.68
CA THR A 66 -19.91 -1.23 13.28
C THR A 66 -19.47 -2.69 13.13
N GLY A 67 -20.36 -3.56 12.66
CA GLY A 67 -20.02 -4.96 12.39
C GLY A 67 -18.81 -5.11 11.46
N GLN A 68 -18.10 -6.22 11.59
CA GLN A 68 -16.83 -6.49 10.91
C GLN A 68 -16.92 -6.34 9.38
N ASP A 69 -18.07 -6.67 8.80
CA ASP A 69 -18.33 -6.54 7.35
C ASP A 69 -18.26 -5.08 6.87
N ARG A 70 -18.93 -4.17 7.58
CA ARG A 70 -18.93 -2.73 7.25
C ARG A 70 -17.54 -2.11 7.45
N MET A 71 -16.77 -2.61 8.42
CA MET A 71 -15.39 -2.18 8.63
C MET A 71 -14.49 -2.65 7.48
N SER A 72 -14.64 -3.89 7.03
CA SER A 72 -13.92 -4.41 5.87
C SER A 72 -14.22 -3.57 4.63
N SER A 73 -15.50 -3.23 4.37
CA SER A 73 -15.87 -2.33 3.27
C SER A 73 -15.23 -0.94 3.38
N LEU A 74 -15.18 -0.35 4.58
CA LEU A 74 -14.55 0.94 4.84
C LEU A 74 -13.03 0.92 4.61
N VAL A 75 -12.36 -0.16 5.00
CA VAL A 75 -10.93 -0.36 4.76
C VAL A 75 -10.66 -0.48 3.27
N ILE A 76 -11.47 -1.24 2.54
CA ILE A 76 -11.38 -1.36 1.07
C ILE A 76 -11.54 0.02 0.42
N ILE A 77 -12.58 0.77 0.79
CA ILE A 77 -12.78 2.14 0.29
C ILE A 77 -11.59 3.04 0.64
N SER A 78 -11.00 2.91 1.83
CA SER A 78 -9.86 3.74 2.26
C SER A 78 -8.59 3.43 1.44
N ILE A 79 -8.32 2.14 1.20
CA ILE A 79 -7.18 1.68 0.37
C ILE A 79 -7.38 2.11 -1.09
N GLU A 80 -8.59 1.94 -1.62
CA GLU A 80 -8.91 2.31 -3.00
C GLU A 80 -9.16 3.81 -3.16
N SER A 81 -9.26 4.61 -2.08
CA SER A 81 -9.59 6.03 -2.16
C SER A 81 -8.57 6.83 -2.99
N GLU A 82 -7.30 6.44 -2.99
CA GLU A 82 -6.26 7.07 -3.81
C GLU A 82 -6.49 6.80 -5.31
N LEU A 83 -6.88 5.57 -5.65
CA LEU A 83 -7.24 5.19 -7.02
C LEU A 83 -8.56 5.82 -7.46
N LEU A 84 -9.52 5.93 -6.55
CA LEU A 84 -10.80 6.62 -6.78
C LEU A 84 -10.57 8.11 -7.01
N GLN A 85 -9.68 8.77 -6.25
CA GLN A 85 -9.34 10.17 -6.47
C GLN A 85 -8.71 10.42 -7.83
N LEU A 86 -7.83 9.53 -8.29
CA LEU A 86 -7.27 9.57 -9.65
C LEU A 86 -8.36 9.41 -10.71
N LYS A 87 -9.26 8.42 -10.56
CA LYS A 87 -10.34 8.18 -11.54
C LYS A 87 -11.46 9.22 -11.52
N LEU A 88 -11.76 9.81 -10.37
CA LEU A 88 -12.77 10.86 -10.23
C LEU A 88 -12.29 12.18 -10.87
N LYS A 89 -10.98 12.44 -10.87
CA LYS A 89 -10.40 13.66 -11.45
C LYS A 89 -10.50 13.72 -12.98
N ASP A 90 -10.54 12.57 -13.65
CA ASP A 90 -10.62 12.47 -15.11
C ASP A 90 -12.04 12.49 -15.69
N LYS A 91 -13.08 12.25 -14.89
CA LYS A 91 -14.46 12.12 -15.43
C LYS A 91 -15.56 12.82 -14.65
N PHE A 92 -15.46 12.90 -13.32
CA PHE A 92 -16.54 13.52 -12.54
C PHE A 92 -16.38 15.03 -12.46
N HIS A 93 -15.16 15.56 -12.34
CA HIS A 93 -14.97 17.01 -12.16
C HIS A 93 -15.38 17.86 -13.37
N CYS A 94 -15.36 17.34 -14.60
CA CYS A 94 -15.87 18.08 -15.75
C CYS A 94 -17.40 18.04 -15.79
N ASP A 95 -18.02 16.86 -15.66
CA ASP A 95 -19.48 16.73 -15.76
C ASP A 95 -20.24 17.52 -14.67
N VAL A 96 -19.76 17.58 -13.41
CA VAL A 96 -20.45 18.39 -12.38
C VAL A 96 -20.16 19.89 -12.49
N VAL A 97 -19.05 20.29 -13.10
CA VAL A 97 -18.79 21.71 -13.39
C VAL A 97 -19.67 22.15 -14.55
N ASP A 98 -19.71 21.37 -15.63
CA ASP A 98 -20.53 21.64 -16.82
C ASP A 98 -22.04 21.66 -16.49
N HIS A 99 -22.51 20.71 -15.66
CA HIS A 99 -23.92 20.67 -15.23
C HIS A 99 -24.28 21.75 -14.19
N CYS A 100 -23.30 22.32 -13.47
CA CYS A 100 -23.52 23.49 -12.61
C CYS A 100 -23.44 24.82 -13.40
N GLU A 101 -22.68 24.85 -14.50
CA GLU A 101 -22.54 26.03 -15.36
C GLU A 101 -23.82 26.25 -16.18
N GLU A 102 -24.45 25.17 -16.69
CA GLU A 102 -25.77 25.25 -17.35
C GLU A 102 -26.88 25.78 -16.43
N ARG A 103 -26.86 25.43 -15.14
CA ARG A 103 -27.86 25.88 -14.15
C ARG A 103 -27.77 27.37 -13.81
N THR A 104 -26.63 28.02 -14.03
CA THR A 104 -26.45 29.43 -13.67
C THR A 104 -26.99 30.38 -14.76
N GLN A 105 -27.33 29.86 -15.95
CA GLN A 105 -27.89 30.64 -17.06
C GLN A 105 -29.42 30.57 -17.19
N ASP A 106 -30.06 29.58 -16.57
CA ASP A 106 -31.53 29.45 -16.55
C ASP A 106 -32.22 30.22 -15.40
N ASP A 107 -31.47 30.71 -14.41
CA ASP A 107 -32.00 31.51 -13.29
C ASP A 107 -31.93 33.05 -13.54
N PHE A 108 -31.61 33.47 -14.77
CA PHE A 108 -31.57 34.88 -15.17
C PHE A 108 -32.31 35.14 -16.50
N VAL A 109 -33.55 34.65 -16.61
CA VAL A 109 -34.58 35.14 -17.56
C VAL A 109 -35.92 35.24 -16.85
#